data_AF-A0A9D1CYG0-F1
#
_entry.id   AF-A0A9D1CYG0-F1
#
_cell.length_a   1.000
_cell.length_b   1.000
_cell.length_c   1.000
_cell.angle_alpha   90.00
_cell.angle_beta   90.00
_cell.angle_gamma   90.00
#
_symmetry.space_group_name_H-M   'P 1'
#
loop_
_entity.id
_entity.type
_entity.pdbx_description
1 polymer ?
#
loop_
_entity_poly.entity_id
_entity_poly.type
_entity_poly.pdbx_seq_one_letter_code
_entity_poly.pdbx_strand_id
1 'polypeptide(L)'
;MKENLLKIINHYGVNAQQRQLAEEVFELQEAITLIDKDGAMVDSEFEDRKAHIAEEIADVTVIISQFIHYYGLDEVEIYKIADYKIKRQLERIKNE
;
A
#
# COMPACT_ATOMS: atom_id res chain seq x y z
N MET A 1 12.70 12.78 4.45
CA MET A 1 11.43 12.09 4.09
C MET A 1 10.38 12.27 5.19
N LYS A 2 10.63 11.79 6.42
CA LYS A 2 9.73 11.96 7.59
C LYS A 2 9.19 13.39 7.79
N GLU A 3 10.05 14.41 7.77
CA GLU A 3 9.64 15.80 7.95
C GLU A 3 8.63 16.29 6.89
N ASN A 4 8.81 15.87 5.63
CA ASN A 4 7.90 16.20 4.55
C ASN A 4 6.54 15.50 4.73
N LEU A 5 6.55 14.22 5.10
CA LEU A 5 5.33 13.46 5.37
C LEU A 5 4.51 14.09 6.51
N LEU A 6 5.18 14.47 7.61
CA LEU A 6 4.54 15.19 8.71
C LEU A 6 4.01 16.56 8.26
N LYS A 7 4.74 17.29 7.42
CA LYS A 7 4.27 18.57 6.87
C LYS A 7 2.97 18.41 6.06
N ILE A 8 2.84 17.34 5.27
CA ILE A 8 1.66 17.07 4.45
C ILE A 8 0.44 16.79 5.33
N ILE A 9 0.52 15.80 6.24
CA ILE A 9 -0.63 15.45 7.11
C ILE A 9 -1.01 16.57 8.07
N ASN A 10 -0.04 17.38 8.53
CA ASN A 10 -0.33 18.54 9.38
C ASN A 10 -0.96 19.69 8.58
N HIS A 11 -0.68 19.81 7.28
CA HIS A 11 -1.29 20.83 6.42
C HIS A 11 -2.74 20.49 6.06
N TYR A 12 -2.99 19.26 5.58
CA TYR A 12 -4.31 18.84 5.13
C TYR A 12 -5.22 18.32 6.26
N GLY A 13 -4.62 17.85 7.35
CA GLY A 13 -5.32 17.26 8.48
C GLY A 13 -5.61 15.77 8.30
N VAL A 14 -5.70 15.06 9.44
CA VAL A 14 -5.88 13.61 9.54
C VAL A 14 -7.10 13.12 8.78
N ASN A 15 -8.24 13.80 8.91
CA ASN A 15 -9.49 13.39 8.25
C ASN A 15 -9.40 13.51 6.72
N ALA A 16 -8.64 14.46 6.19
CA ALA A 16 -8.42 14.59 4.75
C ALA A 16 -7.49 13.48 4.26
N GLN A 17 -6.38 13.23 4.96
CA GLN A 17 -5.48 12.13 4.61
C GLN A 17 -6.14 10.75 4.76
N GLN A 18 -7.11 10.59 5.65
CA GLN A 18 -7.89 9.36 5.75
C GLN A 18 -8.77 9.13 4.51
N ARG A 19 -9.35 10.19 3.95
CA ARG A 19 -10.10 10.09 2.69
C ARG A 19 -9.17 9.78 1.53
N GLN A 20 -8.01 10.44 1.47
CA GLN A 20 -6.97 10.12 0.49
C GLN A 20 -6.58 8.64 0.57
N LEU A 21 -6.32 8.11 1.76
CA LEU A 21 -6.01 6.68 1.93
C LEU A 21 -7.09 5.76 1.32
N ALA A 22 -8.36 6.12 1.45
CA ALA A 22 -9.45 5.33 0.89
C ALA A 22 -9.46 5.38 -0.65
N GLU A 23 -9.11 6.52 -1.24
CA GLU A 23 -8.96 6.70 -2.68
C GLU A 23 -7.77 5.88 -3.21
N GLU A 24 -6.57 6.05 -2.65
CA GLU A 24 -5.36 5.33 -3.11
C GLU A 24 -5.50 3.80 -2.99
N VAL A 25 -6.14 3.31 -1.91
CA VAL A 25 -6.37 1.87 -1.74
C VAL A 25 -7.37 1.33 -2.76
N PHE A 26 -8.34 2.15 -3.17
CA PHE A 26 -9.29 1.78 -4.21
C PHE A 26 -8.61 1.74 -5.59
N GLU A 27 -7.77 2.73 -5.91
CA GLU A 27 -6.99 2.77 -7.16
C GLU A 27 -6.02 1.59 -7.26
N LEU A 28 -5.30 1.28 -6.17
CA LEU A 28 -4.48 0.07 -6.09
C LEU A 28 -5.29 -1.23 -6.32
N GLN A 29 -6.49 -1.31 -5.74
CA GLN A 29 -7.35 -2.47 -5.92
C GLN A 29 -7.84 -2.60 -7.38
N GLU A 30 -8.13 -1.49 -8.05
CA GLU A 30 -8.47 -1.47 -9.46
C GLU A 30 -7.28 -1.91 -10.33
N ALA A 31 -6.09 -1.34 -10.12
CA ALA A 31 -4.88 -1.67 -10.85
C ALA A 31 -4.52 -3.17 -10.77
N ILE A 32 -4.58 -3.76 -9.56
CA ILE A 32 -4.36 -5.20 -9.36
C ILE A 32 -5.47 -6.01 -10.05
N THR A 33 -6.72 -5.60 -9.97
CA THR A 33 -7.83 -6.35 -10.59
C THR A 33 -7.71 -6.38 -12.12
N LEU A 34 -7.15 -5.33 -12.73
CA LEU A 34 -7.00 -5.24 -14.17
C LEU A 34 -5.87 -6.13 -14.69
N ILE A 35 -4.77 -6.34 -13.94
CA ILE A 35 -3.67 -7.20 -14.42
C ILE A 35 -4.10 -8.68 -14.52
N ASP A 36 -4.98 -9.13 -13.63
CA ASP A 36 -5.42 -10.53 -13.56
C ASP A 36 -6.50 -10.90 -14.60
N LYS A 37 -7.14 -9.91 -15.23
CA LYS A 37 -8.28 -10.14 -16.16
C LYS A 37 -7.85 -10.54 -17.57
N ASP A 38 -6.63 -10.22 -17.99
CA ASP A 38 -6.24 -10.33 -19.39
C ASP A 38 -5.28 -11.52 -19.60
N GLY A 39 -5.87 -12.70 -19.81
CA GLY A 39 -5.13 -13.96 -20.06
C GLY A 39 -4.30 -14.03 -21.36
N ALA A 40 -4.18 -12.92 -22.09
CA ALA A 40 -3.43 -12.82 -23.35
C ALA A 40 -2.89 -11.39 -23.60
N MET A 41 -2.30 -10.75 -22.60
CA MET A 41 -1.60 -9.47 -22.80
C MET A 41 -0.32 -9.65 -23.62
N VAL A 42 -0.01 -8.65 -24.45
CA VAL A 42 1.34 -8.48 -25.03
C VAL A 42 2.29 -7.90 -23.99
N ASP A 43 3.57 -8.28 -24.05
CA ASP A 43 4.60 -7.96 -23.03
C ASP A 43 4.66 -6.47 -22.65
N SER A 44 4.49 -5.56 -23.63
CA SER A 44 4.52 -4.12 -23.37
C SER A 44 3.36 -3.66 -22.48
N GLU A 45 2.16 -4.18 -22.73
CA GLU A 45 0.97 -3.81 -21.97
C GLU A 45 1.05 -4.37 -20.54
N PHE A 46 1.66 -5.54 -20.37
CA PHE A 46 1.90 -6.12 -19.05
C PHE A 46 2.88 -5.28 -18.22
N GLU A 47 4.00 -4.83 -18.81
CA GLU A 47 4.94 -3.96 -18.11
C GLU A 47 4.33 -2.59 -17.78
N ASP A 48 3.49 -2.03 -18.65
CA ASP A 48 2.75 -0.79 -18.36
C ASP A 48 1.81 -0.97 -17.15
N ARG A 49 1.06 -2.08 -17.08
CA ARG A 49 0.18 -2.35 -15.93
C ARG A 49 0.95 -2.61 -14.64
N LYS A 50 2.11 -3.27 -14.74
CA LYS A 50 2.99 -3.48 -13.58
C LYS A 50 3.59 -2.16 -13.08
N ALA A 51 3.96 -1.25 -13.99
CA ALA A 51 4.40 0.09 -13.62
C ALA A 51 3.28 0.87 -12.91
N HIS A 52 2.05 0.77 -13.42
CA HIS A 52 0.89 1.38 -12.78
C HIS A 52 0.65 0.82 -11.38
N ILE A 53 0.68 -0.50 -11.18
CA ILE A 53 0.60 -1.10 -9.82
C ILE A 53 1.71 -0.57 -8.90
N ALA A 54 2.94 -0.38 -9.41
CA ALA A 54 4.04 0.15 -8.60
C ALA A 54 3.81 1.60 -8.17
N GLU A 55 3.18 2.42 -9.03
CA GLU A 55 2.75 3.79 -8.73
C GLU A 55 1.70 3.79 -7.61
N GLU A 56 0.63 3.01 -7.75
CA GLU A 56 -0.43 2.91 -6.74
C GLU A 56 0.08 2.37 -5.39
N ILE A 57 1.02 1.42 -5.40
CA ILE A 57 1.70 0.98 -4.18
C ILE A 57 2.49 2.12 -3.54
N ALA A 58 3.15 2.94 -4.34
CA ALA A 58 3.92 4.08 -3.84
C ALA A 58 2.99 5.12 -3.18
N ASP A 59 1.86 5.42 -3.80
CA ASP A 59 0.89 6.39 -3.27
C ASP A 59 0.27 5.91 -1.95
N VAL A 60 -0.18 4.66 -1.88
CA VAL A 60 -0.61 4.02 -0.62
C VAL A 60 0.51 4.04 0.42
N THR A 61 1.74 3.75 0.03
CA THR A 61 2.91 3.75 0.94
C THR A 61 3.18 5.13 1.52
N VAL A 62 3.07 6.19 0.70
CA VAL A 62 3.24 7.58 1.15
C VAL A 62 2.20 7.92 2.22
N ILE A 63 0.92 7.62 1.98
CA ILE A 63 -0.16 7.92 2.92
C ILE A 63 -0.03 7.09 4.22
N ILE A 64 0.27 5.80 4.13
CA ILE A 64 0.55 4.96 5.32
C ILE A 64 1.73 5.54 6.11
N SER A 65 2.80 5.96 5.44
CA SER A 65 3.98 6.53 6.09
C SER A 65 3.66 7.84 6.82
N GLN A 66 2.73 8.65 6.29
CA GLN A 66 2.22 9.82 6.99
C GLN A 66 1.56 9.43 8.32
N PHE A 67 0.70 8.41 8.33
CA PHE A 67 0.05 7.93 9.56
C PHE A 67 1.02 7.32 10.57
N ILE A 68 1.99 6.53 10.11
CA ILE A 68 3.06 5.98 10.96
C ILE A 68 3.76 7.11 11.71
N HIS A 69 4.19 8.14 11.00
CA HIS A 69 4.91 9.25 11.62
C HIS A 69 4.00 10.15 12.47
N TYR A 70 2.78 10.41 12.03
CA TYR A 70 1.83 11.28 12.75
C TYR A 70 1.45 10.71 14.12
N TYR A 71 1.21 9.40 14.20
CA TYR A 71 0.89 8.71 15.45
C TYR A 71 2.12 8.25 16.23
N GLY A 72 3.33 8.48 15.73
CA GLY A 72 4.58 8.05 16.38
C GLY A 72 4.70 6.53 16.51
N LEU A 73 4.20 5.78 15.53
CA LEU A 73 4.26 4.33 15.53
C LEU A 73 5.69 3.84 15.25
N ASP A 74 6.08 2.76 15.93
CA ASP A 74 7.37 2.10 15.70
C ASP A 74 7.26 1.16 14.48
N GLU A 75 7.98 1.50 13.42
CA GLU A 75 8.07 0.68 12.22
C GLU A 75 8.58 -0.74 12.52
N VAL A 76 9.52 -0.89 13.45
CA VAL A 76 10.05 -2.21 13.83
C VAL A 76 8.96 -3.08 14.41
N GLU A 77 8.07 -2.52 15.22
CA GLU A 77 6.93 -3.23 15.79
C GLU A 77 5.89 -3.57 14.71
N ILE A 78 5.61 -2.65 13.79
CA ILE A 78 4.72 -2.90 12.64
C ILE A 78 5.24 -4.10 11.82
N TYR A 79 6.53 -4.15 11.51
CA TYR A 79 7.13 -5.25 10.75
C TYR A 79 7.08 -6.58 11.50
N LYS A 80 7.27 -6.60 12.83
CA LYS A 80 7.10 -7.83 13.63
C LYS A 80 5.66 -8.33 13.58
N ILE A 81 4.68 -7.44 13.69
CA ILE A 81 3.26 -7.79 13.57
C ILE A 81 2.96 -8.35 12.18
N ALA A 82 3.51 -7.73 11.13
CA ALA A 82 3.36 -8.21 9.76
C ALA A 82 3.98 -9.61 9.56
N ASP A 83 5.22 -9.83 10.02
CA ASP A 83 5.92 -11.11 9.95
C ASP A 83 5.15 -12.23 10.67
N TYR A 84 4.64 -11.97 11.88
CA TYR A 84 3.79 -12.91 12.59
C TYR A 84 2.53 -13.27 11.79
N LYS A 85 1.87 -12.28 11.17
CA LYS A 85 0.69 -12.52 10.33
C LYS A 85 1.02 -13.35 9.10
N ILE A 86 2.15 -13.08 8.44
CA ILE A 86 2.64 -13.85 7.28
C ILE A 86 2.90 -15.30 7.68
N LYS A 87 3.69 -15.52 8.74
CA LYS A 87 3.98 -16.87 9.29
C LYS A 87 2.70 -17.64 9.57
N ARG A 88 1.70 -16.99 10.18
CA ARG A 88 0.39 -17.59 10.44
C ARG A 88 -0.35 -18.00 9.16
N GLN A 89 -0.31 -17.22 8.08
CA GLN A 89 -0.93 -17.62 6.81
C GLN A 89 -0.17 -18.77 6.15
N LEU A 90 1.17 -18.75 6.19
CA LEU A 90 1.98 -19.84 5.66
C LEU A 90 1.71 -21.16 6.37
N GLU A 91 1.53 -21.15 7.70
CA GLU A 91 1.13 -22.34 8.44
C GLU A 91 -0.27 -22.84 8.07
N ARG A 92 -1.22 -21.96 7.71
CA ARG A 92 -2.54 -22.39 7.22
C ARG A 92 -2.43 -23.12 5.90
N ILE A 93 -1.66 -22.56 4.95
CA ILE A 93 -1.41 -23.17 3.63
C ILE A 93 -0.76 -24.56 3.78
N LYS A 94 0.14 -24.75 4.76
CA LYS A 94 0.76 -26.07 5.02
C LYS A 94 -0.21 -27.12 5.57
N ASN A 95 -1.30 -26.69 6.19
CA ASN A 95 -2.30 -27.55 6.82
C ASN A 95 -3.57 -27.73 5.94
N GLU A 96 -3.56 -27.19 4.73
CA GLU A 96 -4.54 -27.46 3.65
C GLU A 96 -4.09 -28.67 2.81
#